data_AF-A0A7C5DQ69-F1
#
_entry.id   AF-A0A7C5DQ69-F1
#
_cell.length_a   1.000
_cell.length_b   1.000
_cell.length_c   1.000
_cell.angle_alpha   90.00
_cell.angle_beta   90.00
_cell.angle_gamma   90.00
#
_symmetry.space_group_name_H-M   'P 1'
#
loop_
_entity.id
_entity.type
_entity.pdbx_description
1 polymer ?
#
loop_
_entity_poly.entity_id
_entity_poly.type
_entity_poly.pdbx_seq_one_letter_code
_entity_poly.pdbx_strand_id
1 'polypeptide(L)' 'MRQKITRVARRMAELGLVRGSSGNVSVRRGDTVLITPSGIVYERLHPSQ' A
#
# COMPACT_ATOMS: atom_id res chain seq x y z
N MET A 1 -6.22 9.85 2.60
CA MET A 1 -5.02 9.40 1.84
C MET A 1 -4.59 7.99 2.19
N ARG A 2 -4.47 7.63 3.48
CA ARG A 2 -4.20 6.24 3.93
C ARG A 2 -5.14 5.20 3.28
N GLN A 3 -6.46 5.44 3.33
CA GLN A 3 -7.45 4.57 2.64
C GLN A 3 -7.20 4.40 1.13
N LYS A 4 -6.77 5.46 0.44
CA LYS A 4 -6.49 5.40 -1.02
C LYS A 4 -5.28 4.51 -1.28
N ILE A 5 -4.21 4.67 -0.50
CA ILE A 5 -3.02 3.82 -0.60
C ILE A 5 -3.37 2.37 -0.29
N THR A 6 -4.08 2.10 0.80
CA THR A 6 -4.50 0.73 1.16
C THR A 6 -5.32 0.08 0.06
N ARG A 7 -6.25 0.82 -0.55
CA ARG A 7 -7.06 0.30 -1.67
C ARG A 7 -6.23 -0.01 -2.91
N VAL A 8 -5.27 0.85 -3.27
CA VAL A 8 -4.38 0.60 -4.42
C VAL A 8 -3.48 -0.61 -4.15
N ALA A 9 -2.89 -0.69 -2.97
CA ALA A 9 -2.05 -1.83 -2.57
C ALA A 9 -2.84 -3.16 -2.64
N ARG A 10 -4.04 -3.20 -2.03
CA ARG A 10 -4.92 -4.38 -2.12
C ARG A 10 -5.27 -4.73 -3.56
N ARG A 11 -5.61 -3.74 -4.38
CA ARG A 11 -5.91 -3.97 -5.80
C ARG A 11 -4.71 -4.50 -6.59
N MET A 12 -3.49 -4.06 -6.28
CA MET A 12 -2.27 -4.61 -6.90
C MET A 12 -2.11 -6.10 -6.59
N ALA A 13 -2.39 -6.53 -5.35
CA ALA A 13 -2.36 -7.93 -4.96
C ALA A 13 -3.48 -8.74 -5.63
N GLU A 14 -4.72 -8.22 -5.65
CA GLU A 14 -5.85 -8.83 -6.35
C GLU A 14 -5.58 -9.06 -7.85
N LEU A 15 -4.85 -8.14 -8.48
CA LEU A 15 -4.46 -8.23 -9.89
C LEU A 15 -3.21 -9.11 -10.12
N GLY A 16 -2.61 -9.67 -9.07
CA GLY A 16 -1.40 -10.48 -9.16
C GLY A 16 -0.14 -9.70 -9.56
N LEU A 17 -0.16 -8.36 -9.44
CA LEU A 17 0.97 -7.50 -9.81
C LEU A 17 2.11 -7.55 -8.78
N VAL A 18 1.82 -8.01 -7.58
CA VAL A 18 2.75 -8.22 -6.48
C VAL A 18 2.53 -9.59 -5.85
N ARG A 19 3.55 -10.12 -5.17
CA ARG A 19 3.48 -11.44 -4.52
C ARG A 19 3.95 -11.33 -3.08
N GLY A 20 3.09 -11.74 -2.15
CA GLY A 20 3.38 -11.64 -0.72
C GLY A 20 3.48 -10.19 -0.27
N SER A 21 4.62 -9.81 0.31
CA SER A 21 4.90 -8.45 0.80
C SER A 21 5.79 -7.63 -0.14
N SER A 22 5.96 -8.07 -1.40
CA SER A 22 6.75 -7.33 -2.38
C SER A 22 6.01 -6.09 -2.91
N GLY A 23 6.78 -5.09 -3.36
CA GLY A 23 6.26 -3.83 -3.89
C GLY A 23 6.03 -2.75 -2.84
N ASN A 24 5.67 -1.55 -3.31
CA ASN A 24 5.28 -0.43 -2.46
C ASN A 24 4.24 0.46 -3.16
N VAL A 25 3.45 1.19 -2.36
CA VAL A 25 2.57 2.25 -2.84
C VAL A 25 2.84 3.50 -2.02
N SER A 26 3.00 4.63 -2.69
CA SER A 26 3.18 5.93 -2.03
C SER A 26 2.30 7.02 -2.64
N VAL A 27 2.05 8.07 -1.87
CA VAL A 27 1.40 9.30 -2.34
C VAL A 27 2.11 10.50 -1.76
N ARG A 28 2.37 11.50 -2.60
CA ARG A 28 2.90 12.80 -2.17
C ARG A 28 1.75 13.73 -1.79
N ARG A 29 1.90 14.44 -0.68
CA ARG A 29 1.02 15.53 -0.23
C ARG A 29 1.89 16.69 0.25
N GLY A 30 2.06 17.69 -0.61
CA GLY A 30 3.04 18.76 -0.38
C GLY A 30 4.43 18.16 -0.19
N ASP A 31 5.06 18.50 0.92
CA ASP A 31 6.42 18.07 1.26
C ASP A 31 6.48 16.68 1.92
N THR A 32 5.32 16.08 2.23
CA THR A 32 5.26 14.76 2.85
C THR A 32 4.99 13.65 1.82
N VAL A 33 5.66 12.51 1.98
CA VAL A 33 5.32 11.27 1.27
C VAL A 33 4.81 10.25 2.28
N LEU A 34 3.61 9.74 2.05
CA LEU A 34 3.08 8.59 2.77
C LEU A 34 3.36 7.34 1.93
N ILE A 35 3.92 6.31 2.54
CA ILE A 35 4.29 5.05 1.90
C ILE A 35 3.78 3.86 2.72
N THR A 36 3.50 2.74 2.06
CA THR A 36 3.15 1.47 2.72
C THR A 36 4.28 0.96 3.61
N PRO A 37 3.98 0.38 4.80
CA PRO A 37 4.98 -0.25 5.66
C PRO A 37 5.57 -1.50 4.98
N SER A 38 6.85 -1.77 5.25
CA SER A 38 7.55 -2.96 4.75
C SER A 38 7.07 -4.24 5.45
N GLY A 39 7.12 -5.37 4.73
CA GLY A 39 6.91 -6.70 5.31
C GLY A 39 5.45 -7.08 5.55
N ILE A 40 4.48 -6.24 5.18
CA ILE A 40 3.05 -6.52 5.34
C ILE A 40 2.46 -6.98 4.01
N VAL A 41 1.80 -8.14 4.01
CA VAL A 41 1.00 -8.62 2.87
C VAL A 41 -0.20 -7.68 2.66
N TYR A 42 -0.43 -7.26 1.42
CA TYR A 42 -1.36 -6.16 1.13
C TYR A 42 -2.81 -6.47 1.48
N GLU A 43 -3.22 -7.73 1.47
CA GLU A 43 -4.53 -8.19 1.91
C GLU A 43 -4.79 -7.85 3.38
N ARG A 44 -3.73 -7.81 4.22
CA ARG A 44 -3.79 -7.49 5.65
C ARG A 44 -3.50 -6.02 5.96
N LEU A 45 -3.12 -5.22 4.97
CA LEU A 45 -2.80 -3.81 5.17
C LEU A 45 -4.05 -3.04 5.61
N HIS A 46 -3.95 -2.30 6.70
CA HIS A 46 -5.02 -1.47 7.27
C HIS A 46 -4.62 0.01 7.23
N PRO A 47 -5.56 0.95 7.01
CA PRO A 47 -5.22 2.37 6.92
C PRO A 47 -4.57 3.00 8.16
N SER A 48 -4.72 2.39 9.35
CA SER A 48 -4.11 2.90 10.60
C SER A 48 -2.68 2.44 10.85
N GLN A 49 -2.17 1.52 10.03
CA GLN A 49 -0.74 1.18 10.00
C GLN A 49 0.02 2.29 9.27
#